data_AF-A0A2E0M3D1-F1
#
_entry.id   AF-A0A2E0M3D1-F1
#
_cell.length_a   1.000
_cell.length_b   1.000
_cell.length_c   1.000
_cell.angle_alpha   90.00
_cell.angle_beta   90.00
_cell.angle_gamma   90.00
#
_symmetry.space_group_name_H-M   'P 1'
#
loop_
_entity.id
_entity.type
_entity.pdbx_description
1 polymer ?
#
loop_
_entity_poly.entity_id
_entity_poly.type
_entity_poly.pdbx_seq_one_letter_code
_entity_poly.pdbx_strand_id
1 'polypeptide(L)'
;MAPRRAKNPGKTSRYYQSAKGRKSYEKQKKKQKKINSTAAKRKYRKILSRRRRKLGIMGKGGKDVSHKGNRLTLEIPKKNRARGGAKRK
;
A
#
# COMPACT_ATOMS: atom_id res chain seq x y z
N MET A 1 -7.60 9.73 1.31
CA MET A 1 -7.58 9.41 2.75
C MET A 1 -7.00 8.01 2.98
N ALA A 2 -6.28 7.81 4.09
CA ALA A 2 -5.95 6.47 4.54
C ALA A 2 -7.24 5.77 5.01
N PRO A 3 -7.42 4.47 4.74
CA PRO A 3 -8.61 3.76 5.22
C PRO A 3 -8.65 3.74 6.76
N ARG A 4 -9.87 3.66 7.33
CA ARG A 4 -10.06 3.44 8.77
C ARG A 4 -9.27 2.21 9.21
N ARG A 5 -8.70 2.24 10.43
CA ARG A 5 -8.00 1.09 10.99
C ARG A 5 -9.00 -0.07 11.13
N ALA A 6 -8.57 -1.28 10.76
CA ALA A 6 -9.40 -2.46 10.90
C ALA A 6 -9.63 -2.77 12.39
N LYS A 7 -10.85 -3.19 12.76
CA LYS A 7 -11.20 -3.61 14.12
C LYS A 7 -10.26 -4.73 14.62
N ASN A 8 -9.99 -5.71 13.76
CA ASN A 8 -9.07 -6.81 14.04
C ASN A 8 -7.85 -6.75 13.11
N PRO A 9 -6.80 -5.99 13.48
CA PRO A 9 -5.59 -5.88 12.67
C PRO A 9 -4.80 -7.19 12.68
N GLY A 10 -4.12 -7.49 11.56
CA GLY A 10 -3.19 -8.63 11.47
C GLY A 10 -1.97 -8.46 12.38
N LYS A 11 -1.24 -9.56 12.63
CA LYS A 11 -0.11 -9.65 13.60
C LYS A 11 0.85 -8.45 13.52
N THR A 12 1.38 -8.14 12.33
CA THR A 12 2.34 -7.03 12.15
C THR A 12 1.73 -5.66 12.44
N SER A 13 0.47 -5.44 12.03
CA SER A 13 -0.20 -4.17 12.29
C SER A 13 -0.50 -3.99 13.77
N ARG A 14 -0.86 -5.08 14.48
CA ARG A 14 -1.01 -5.08 15.93
C ARG A 14 0.31 -4.77 16.63
N TYR A 15 1.41 -5.39 16.20
CA TYR A 15 2.75 -5.09 16.73
C TYR A 15 3.12 -3.62 16.56
N TYR A 16 2.94 -3.04 15.37
CA TYR A 16 3.22 -1.61 15.13
C TYR A 16 2.33 -0.64 15.92
N GLN A 17 1.14 -1.08 16.34
CA GLN A 17 0.24 -0.30 17.21
C GLN A 17 0.60 -0.43 18.69
N SER A 18 1.35 -1.46 19.09
CA SER A 18 1.81 -1.66 20.47
C SER A 18 2.95 -0.71 20.86
N ALA A 19 3.11 -0.46 22.16
CA ALA A 19 4.23 0.30 22.70
C ALA A 19 5.60 -0.29 22.27
N LYS A 20 5.72 -1.63 22.32
CA LYS A 20 6.95 -2.36 21.95
C LYS A 20 7.34 -2.15 20.48
N GLY A 21 6.37 -2.06 19.57
CA GLY A 21 6.61 -1.92 18.13
C GLY A 21 6.71 -0.48 17.63
N ARG A 22 6.54 0.52 18.50
CA ARG A 22 6.50 1.94 18.12
C ARG A 22 7.78 2.40 17.42
N LYS A 23 8.95 2.06 17.98
CA LYS A 23 10.26 2.37 17.37
C LYS A 23 10.40 1.74 15.98
N SER A 24 9.98 0.49 15.82
CA SER A 24 10.00 -0.23 14.53
C SER A 24 9.07 0.42 13.50
N TYR A 25 7.89 0.87 13.93
CA TYR A 25 6.95 1.59 13.07
C TYR A 25 7.53 2.91 12.55
N GLU A 26 8.16 3.72 13.42
CA GLU A 26 8.77 4.99 13.01
C GLU A 26 9.93 4.78 12.03
N LYS A 27 10.79 3.76 12.25
CA LYS A 27 11.82 3.35 11.29
C LYS A 27 11.23 3.00 9.92
N GLN A 28 10.17 2.17 9.91
CA GLN A 28 9.47 1.79 8.69
C GLN A 28 8.83 3.00 7.99
N LYS A 29 8.24 3.92 8.74
CA LYS A 29 7.64 5.16 8.23
C LYS A 29 8.69 6.06 7.58
N LYS A 30 9.85 6.25 8.20
CA LYS A 30 10.98 7.02 7.62
C LYS A 30 11.47 6.40 6.32
N LYS A 31 11.67 5.07 6.31
CA LYS A 31 12.06 4.32 5.09
C LYS A 31 11.03 4.49 3.98
N GLN A 32 9.75 4.32 4.30
CA GLN A 32 8.67 4.45 3.31
C GLN A 32 8.54 5.89 2.78
N LYS A 33 8.77 6.91 3.63
CA LYS A 33 8.83 8.32 3.21
C LYS A 33 9.92 8.53 2.15
N LYS A 34 11.14 8.05 2.40
CA LYS A 34 12.28 8.13 1.46
C LYS A 34 12.00 7.42 0.13
N ILE A 35 11.39 6.23 0.17
CA ILE A 35 11.02 5.51 -1.06
C ILE A 35 9.94 6.28 -1.84
N ASN A 36 8.92 6.78 -1.14
CA ASN A 36 7.77 7.44 -1.74
C ASN A 36 8.08 8.84 -2.31
N SER A 37 9.16 9.49 -1.87
CA SER A 37 9.59 10.79 -2.40
C SER A 37 10.30 10.69 -3.75
N THR A 38 10.78 9.50 -4.14
CA THR A 38 11.46 9.30 -5.43
C THR A 38 10.53 9.61 -6.62
N ALA A 39 11.09 10.21 -7.69
CA ALA A 39 10.35 10.54 -8.90
C ALA A 39 9.68 9.30 -9.53
N ALA A 40 10.39 8.16 -9.56
CA ALA A 40 9.86 6.89 -10.05
C ALA A 40 8.60 6.44 -9.28
N LYS A 41 8.62 6.50 -7.93
CA LYS A 41 7.44 6.14 -7.13
C LYS A 41 6.30 7.16 -7.25
N ARG A 42 6.61 8.44 -7.42
CA ARG A 42 5.60 9.47 -7.70
C ARG A 42 4.89 9.21 -9.04
N LYS A 43 5.64 8.92 -10.11
CA LYS A 43 5.10 8.55 -11.44
C LYS A 43 4.22 7.30 -11.36
N TYR A 44 4.72 6.25 -10.71
CA TYR A 44 3.99 5.01 -10.46
C TYR A 44 2.64 5.25 -9.78
N ARG A 45 2.63 6.04 -8.69
CA ARG A 45 1.40 6.40 -7.97
C ARG A 45 0.45 7.25 -8.82
N LYS A 46 0.98 8.19 -9.61
CA LYS A 46 0.17 9.05 -10.51
C LYS A 46 -0.62 8.19 -11.50
N ILE A 47 0.03 7.21 -12.13
CA ILE A 47 -0.60 6.27 -13.07
C ILE A 47 -1.74 5.49 -12.39
N LEU A 48 -1.48 4.90 -11.22
CA LEU A 48 -2.49 4.16 -10.47
C LEU A 48 -3.67 5.05 -10.08
N SER A 49 -3.42 6.27 -9.61
CA SER A 49 -4.48 7.22 -9.23
C SER A 49 -5.34 7.63 -10.43
N ARG A 50 -4.73 7.88 -11.61
CA ARG A 50 -5.49 8.16 -12.84
C ARG A 50 -6.44 7.00 -13.17
N ARG A 51 -5.96 5.75 -13.10
CA ARG A 51 -6.81 4.58 -13.36
C ARG A 51 -7.91 4.42 -12.31
N ARG A 52 -7.62 4.63 -11.03
CA ARG A 52 -8.64 4.61 -9.97
C ARG A 52 -9.74 5.66 -10.17
N ARG A 53 -9.39 6.87 -10.64
CA ARG A 53 -10.38 7.91 -11.01
C ARG A 53 -11.22 7.49 -12.20
N LYS A 54 -10.59 6.99 -13.28
CA LYS A 54 -11.30 6.49 -14.47
C LYS A 54 -12.29 5.36 -14.14
N LEU A 55 -11.98 4.55 -13.13
CA LEU A 55 -12.83 3.47 -12.65
C LEU A 55 -13.83 3.90 -11.57
N GLY A 56 -13.84 5.16 -11.14
CA GLY A 56 -14.75 5.65 -10.09
C GLY A 56 -14.50 5.07 -8.68
N ILE A 57 -13.39 4.37 -8.45
CA ILE A 57 -13.07 3.67 -7.19
C ILE A 57 -12.12 4.46 -6.27
N MET A 58 -11.67 5.64 -6.70
CA MET A 58 -10.75 6.45 -5.89
C MET A 58 -11.40 6.83 -4.56
N GLY A 59 -10.81 6.41 -3.45
CA GLY A 59 -11.30 6.73 -2.10
C GLY A 59 -12.45 5.87 -1.59
N LYS A 60 -13.09 5.05 -2.44
CA LYS A 60 -14.26 4.23 -2.07
C LYS A 60 -13.91 2.87 -1.45
N GLY A 61 -12.63 2.47 -1.46
CA GLY A 61 -12.21 1.15 -1.00
C GLY A 61 -12.48 0.05 -2.04
N GLY A 62 -12.43 -1.22 -1.62
CA GLY A 62 -12.67 -2.37 -2.49
C GLY A 62 -11.44 -2.88 -3.25
N LYS A 63 -11.61 -3.26 -4.52
CA LYS A 63 -10.52 -3.79 -5.37
C LYS A 63 -9.43 -2.72 -5.55
N ASP A 64 -8.18 -3.15 -5.52
CA ASP A 64 -7.01 -2.31 -5.73
C ASP A 64 -6.51 -2.42 -7.19
N VAL A 65 -5.93 -1.34 -7.69
CA VAL A 65 -5.31 -1.33 -9.02
C VAL A 65 -3.84 -1.75 -8.85
N SER A 66 -3.45 -2.79 -9.57
CA SER A 66 -2.11 -3.37 -9.55
C SER A 66 -1.44 -3.27 -10.92
N HIS A 67 -0.11 -3.16 -10.92
CA HIS A 67 0.68 -3.35 -12.13
C HIS A 67 0.99 -4.85 -12.25
N LYS A 68 0.47 -5.48 -13.30
CA LYS A 68 0.83 -6.84 -13.71
C LYS A 68 1.51 -6.76 -15.07
N GLY A 69 2.83 -6.87 -15.08
CA GLY A 69 3.64 -6.60 -16.27
C GLY A 69 3.34 -5.20 -16.81
N ASN A 70 2.93 -5.12 -18.07
CA ASN A 70 2.65 -3.87 -18.77
C ASN A 70 1.19 -3.39 -18.63
N ARG A 71 0.34 -4.09 -17.86
CA ARG A 71 -1.09 -3.80 -17.74
C ARG A 71 -1.51 -3.43 -16.31
N LEU A 72 -2.53 -2.59 -16.20
CA LEU A 72 -3.19 -2.25 -14.94
C LEU A 72 -4.43 -3.14 -14.73
N THR A 73 -4.43 -3.94 -13.68
CA THR A 73 -5.52 -4.88 -13.38
C THR A 73 -6.13 -4.60 -12.00
N LEU A 74 -7.43 -4.87 -11.88
CA LEU A 74 -8.14 -4.83 -10.60
C LEU A 74 -7.93 -6.14 -9.85
N GLU A 75 -7.59 -6.06 -8.57
CA GLU A 75 -7.42 -7.25 -7.75
C GLU A 75 -7.75 -7.01 -6.28
N ILE A 76 -7.87 -8.10 -5.54
CA ILE A 76 -8.12 -8.05 -4.10
C ILE A 76 -6.88 -7.44 -3.40
N PRO A 77 -7.04 -6.41 -2.55
CA PRO A 77 -5.93 -5.74 -1.89
C PRO A 77 -4.99 -6.68 -1.11
N LYS A 78 -5.55 -7.74 -0.50
CA LYS A 78 -4.76 -8.77 0.21
C LYS A 78 -3.80 -9.49 -0.74
N LYS A 79 -4.27 -9.89 -1.93
CA LYS A 79 -3.44 -10.52 -2.97
C LYS A 79 -2.39 -9.54 -3.52
N ASN A 80 -2.75 -8.27 -3.75
CA ASN A 80 -1.81 -7.24 -4.20
C ASN A 80 -0.65 -7.05 -3.21
N ARG A 81 -1.00 -6.84 -1.93
CA ARG A 81 -0.02 -6.57 -0.86
C ARG A 81 0.90 -7.77 -0.60
N ALA A 82 0.40 -9.00 -0.75
CA ALA A 82 1.20 -10.21 -0.57
C ALA A 82 2.33 -10.35 -1.61
N ARG A 83 2.12 -9.91 -2.87
CA ARG A 83 3.17 -9.98 -3.91
C ARG A 83 4.41 -9.14 -3.60
N GLY A 84 4.24 -8.04 -2.87
CA GLY A 84 5.37 -7.22 -2.43
C GLY A 84 6.28 -7.92 -1.42
N GLY A 85 5.79 -8.96 -0.73
CA GLY A 85 6.56 -9.75 0.23
C GLY A 85 7.42 -10.84 -0.42
N ALA A 86 6.95 -11.43 -1.52
CA ALA A 86 7.58 -12.60 -2.17
C ALA A 86 8.88 -12.28 -2.94
N LYS A 87 9.22 -11.00 -3.16
CA LYS A 87 10.44 -10.57 -3.88
C LYS A 87 11.61 -10.20 -2.94
N ARG A 88 11.51 -10.45 -1.64
CA ARG A 88 12.68 -10.46 -0.75
C ARG A 88 13.39 -11.80 -0.92
N LYS A 89 14.28 -11.90 -1.91
CA LYS A 89 15.46 -12.75 -1.81
C LYS A 89 16.55 -11.90 -1.17
#